data_AF-A0A9W6SIA0-F1
#
_entry.id   AF-A0A9W6SIA0-F1
#
_cell.length_a   1.000
_cell.length_b   1.000
_cell.length_c   1.000
_cell.angle_alpha   90.00
_cell.angle_beta   90.00
_cell.angle_gamma   90.00
#
_symmetry.space_group_name_H-M   'P 1'
#
loop_
_entity.id
_entity.type
_entity.pdbx_description
1 polymer ?
#
loop_
_entity_poly.entity_id
_entity_poly.type
_entity_poly.pdbx_seq_one_letter_code
_entity_poly.pdbx_strand_id
1 'polypeptide(L)'
;MGTDTWHEIRIGTETVEQSAARLFRAHRLIERRESRGLSVGEAASLAGITVDEVSAIERGDAASLPGRVTGAYVGALGGSFEMVADFGGRWVVLD
;
A
#
# COMPACT_ATOMS: atom_id res chain seq x y z
N MET A 1 -28.49 -23.80 -28.48
CA MET A 1 -28.75 -22.78 -27.45
C MET A 1 -27.72 -22.99 -26.35
N GLY A 2 -26.50 -22.49 -26.57
CA GLY A 2 -25.37 -22.65 -25.66
C GLY A 2 -25.10 -21.32 -24.98
N THR A 3 -25.23 -21.30 -23.65
CA THR A 3 -24.71 -20.23 -22.81
C THR A 3 -23.23 -20.51 -22.62
N ASP A 4 -22.37 -19.90 -23.45
CA ASP A 4 -20.94 -19.93 -23.17
C ASP A 4 -20.54 -18.67 -22.40
N THR A 5 -19.89 -18.93 -21.28
CA THR A 5 -19.71 -18.03 -20.16
C THR A 5 -18.33 -17.41 -20.29
N TRP A 6 -18.25 -16.18 -20.80
CA TRP A 6 -17.01 -15.42 -20.76
C TRP A 6 -16.83 -14.86 -19.34
N HIS A 7 -16.15 -15.63 -18.50
CA HIS A 7 -15.50 -15.08 -17.32
C HIS A 7 -14.46 -14.08 -17.82
N GLU A 8 -14.74 -12.79 -17.63
CA GLU A 8 -13.78 -11.73 -17.85
C GLU A 8 -12.65 -11.89 -16.82
N ILE A 9 -11.64 -12.67 -17.16
CA ILE A 9 -10.37 -12.68 -16.42
C ILE A 9 -9.68 -11.37 -16.78
N ARG A 10 -9.96 -10.35 -15.96
CA ARG A 10 -9.23 -9.08 -15.97
C ARG A 10 -7.84 -9.31 -15.39
N ILE A 11 -6.94 -9.87 -16.20
CA ILE A 11 -5.49 -9.85 -15.94
C ILE A 11 -5.08 -8.38 -15.98
N GLY A 12 -4.59 -7.86 -14.85
CA GLY A 12 -4.48 -6.43 -14.58
C GLY A 12 -3.62 -5.67 -15.60
N THR A 13 -4.19 -4.63 -16.20
CA THR A 13 -3.45 -3.63 -16.96
C THR A 13 -3.26 -2.40 -16.07
N GLU A 14 -2.21 -2.40 -15.25
CA GLU A 14 -1.82 -1.17 -14.54
C GLU A 14 -1.43 -0.12 -15.58
N THR A 15 -2.00 1.08 -15.48
CA THR A 15 -1.61 2.20 -16.35
C THR A 15 -0.30 2.81 -15.87
N VAL A 16 0.42 3.50 -16.76
CA VAL A 16 1.63 4.26 -16.39
C VAL A 16 1.34 5.24 -15.26
N GLU A 17 0.17 5.86 -15.26
CA GLU A 17 -0.28 6.79 -14.22
C GLU A 17 -0.48 6.09 -12.86
N GLN A 18 -1.13 4.93 -12.85
CA GLN A 18 -1.29 4.13 -11.63
C GLN A 18 0.06 3.71 -11.06
N SER A 19 0.97 3.26 -11.92
CA SER A 19 2.33 2.86 -11.52
C SER A 19 3.13 4.04 -10.96
N ALA A 20 3.05 5.21 -11.61
CA ALA A 20 3.69 6.43 -11.14
C ALA A 20 3.12 6.90 -9.79
N ALA A 21 1.80 6.84 -9.61
CA ALA A 21 1.15 7.19 -8.35
C ALA A 21 1.59 6.27 -7.20
N ARG A 22 1.73 4.96 -7.47
CA ARG A 22 2.22 3.96 -6.51
C ARG A 22 3.65 4.27 -6.06
N LEU A 23 4.55 4.50 -7.01
CA LEU A 23 5.95 4.83 -6.73
C LEU A 23 6.08 6.16 -6.01
N PHE A 24 5.29 7.17 -6.38
CA PHE A 24 5.27 8.45 -5.69
C PHE A 24 4.89 8.29 -4.21
N ARG A 25 3.82 7.55 -3.91
CA ARG A 25 3.41 7.27 -2.52
C ARG A 25 4.51 6.54 -1.74
N ALA A 26 5.15 5.56 -2.35
CA ALA A 26 6.25 4.82 -1.74
C ALA A 26 7.44 5.75 -1.41
N HIS A 27 7.83 6.61 -2.36
CA HIS A 27 8.87 7.61 -2.17
C HIS A 27 8.55 8.58 -1.03
N ARG A 28 7.29 9.02 -0.91
CA ARG A 28 6.87 9.88 0.19
C ARG A 28 7.03 9.21 1.55
N LEU A 29 6.82 7.90 1.66
CA LEU A 29 7.03 7.17 2.91
C LEU A 29 8.53 7.06 3.24
N ILE A 30 9.38 6.82 2.24
CA ILE A 30 10.85 6.84 2.39
C ILE A 30 11.31 8.19 2.92
N GLU A 31 10.91 9.29 2.29
CA GLU A 31 11.26 10.65 2.72
C GLU A 31 10.82 10.91 4.17
N ARG A 32 9.63 10.43 4.56
CA ARG A 32 9.14 10.56 5.94
C ARG A 32 10.00 9.76 6.91
N ARG A 33 10.35 8.52 6.59
CA ARG A 33 11.26 7.70 7.40
C ARG A 33 12.62 8.38 7.57
N GLU A 34 13.23 8.82 6.46
CA GLU A 34 14.54 9.45 6.44
C GLU A 34 14.57 10.78 7.18
N SER A 35 13.51 11.60 7.07
CA SER A 35 13.40 12.86 7.82
C SER A 35 13.38 12.68 9.34
N ARG A 36 13.09 11.45 9.81
CA ARG A 36 13.11 11.07 11.23
C ARG A 36 14.42 10.38 11.63
N GLY A 37 15.37 10.24 10.70
CA GLY A 37 16.67 9.60 10.94
C GLY A 37 16.60 8.08 11.14
N LEU A 38 15.49 7.44 10.73
CA LEU A 38 15.29 6.00 10.93
C LEU A 38 15.87 5.19 9.77
N SER A 39 16.68 4.19 10.09
CA SER A 39 16.98 3.09 9.16
C SER A 39 15.74 2.23 8.91
N VAL A 40 15.78 1.42 7.85
CA VAL A 40 14.70 0.47 7.53
C VAL A 40 14.47 -0.51 8.69
N GLY A 41 15.54 -0.99 9.34
CA GLY A 41 15.44 -1.92 10.46
C GLY A 41 14.84 -1.30 11.72
N GLU A 42 15.19 -0.05 12.02
CA GLU A 42 14.61 0.69 13.15
C GLU A 42 13.14 0.99 12.89
N ALA A 43 12.77 1.37 11.66
CA ALA A 43 11.38 1.63 11.31
C ALA A 43 10.53 0.35 11.35
N ALA A 44 11.07 -0.78 10.88
CA ALA A 44 10.44 -2.10 11.00
C ALA A 44 10.20 -2.47 12.47
N SER A 45 11.22 -2.28 13.32
CA SER A 45 11.15 -2.55 14.75
C SER A 45 10.10 -1.66 15.45
N LEU A 46 10.08 -0.36 15.12
CA LEU A 46 9.11 0.59 15.67
C LEU A 46 7.67 0.26 15.25
N ALA A 47 7.47 -0.19 14.02
CA ALA A 47 6.17 -0.59 13.49
C ALA A 47 5.73 -2.00 13.93
N GLY A 48 6.63 -2.82 14.49
CA GLY A 48 6.33 -4.21 14.85
C GLY A 48 6.07 -5.10 13.62
N ILE A 49 6.72 -4.80 12.50
CA ILE A 49 6.63 -5.54 11.23
C ILE A 49 8.03 -5.95 10.76
N THR A 50 8.12 -6.76 9.71
CA THR A 50 9.39 -7.22 9.16
C THR A 50 10.06 -6.19 8.26
N VAL A 51 11.39 -6.31 8.11
CA VAL A 51 12.16 -5.50 7.15
C VAL A 51 11.68 -5.73 5.71
N ASP A 52 11.28 -6.95 5.38
CA ASP A 52 10.76 -7.29 4.04
C ASP A 52 9.42 -6.60 3.77
N GLU A 53 8.53 -6.51 4.77
CA GLU A 53 7.27 -5.76 4.68
C GLU A 53 7.52 -4.26 4.50
N VAL A 54 8.44 -3.65 5.27
CA VAL A 54 8.82 -2.24 5.05
C VAL A 54 9.36 -2.05 3.64
N SER A 55 10.26 -2.93 3.21
CA SER A 55 10.90 -2.82 1.90
C SER A 55 9.89 -3.02 0.75
N ALA A 56 8.89 -3.88 0.92
CA ALA A 56 7.80 -4.03 -0.04
C ALA A 56 6.99 -2.74 -0.15
N ILE A 57 6.62 -2.11 0.97
CA ILE A 57 5.92 -0.82 0.97
C ILE A 57 6.76 0.26 0.28
N GLU A 58 8.05 0.36 0.60
CA GLU A 58 8.95 1.38 0.04
C GLU A 58 9.27 1.19 -1.45
N ARG A 59 9.05 -0.01 -2.00
CA ARG A 59 9.10 -0.27 -3.45
C ARG A 59 7.74 -0.10 -4.15
N GLY A 60 6.72 0.35 -3.42
CA GLY A 60 5.37 0.53 -3.93
C GLY A 60 4.52 -0.73 -3.92
N ASP A 61 5.00 -1.84 -3.37
CA ASP A 61 4.28 -3.11 -3.33
C ASP A 61 3.38 -3.27 -2.10
N ALA A 62 2.86 -2.17 -1.53
CA ALA A 62 2.00 -2.22 -0.35
C ALA A 62 0.67 -2.99 -0.59
N ALA A 63 0.21 -3.08 -1.85
CA ALA A 63 -1.04 -3.76 -2.20
C ALA A 63 -0.98 -5.30 -2.03
N SER A 64 0.21 -5.90 -1.97
CA SER A 64 0.38 -7.33 -1.71
C SER A 64 0.32 -7.66 -0.21
N LEU A 65 0.34 -6.64 0.66
CA LEU A 65 0.36 -6.78 2.10
C LEU A 65 -1.02 -6.56 2.73
N PRO A 66 -1.29 -7.16 3.90
CA PRO A 66 -2.47 -6.82 4.68
C PRO A 66 -2.46 -5.34 5.08
N GLY A 67 -3.60 -4.66 5.01
CA GLY A 67 -3.69 -3.24 5.34
C GLY A 67 -3.21 -2.87 6.74
N ARG A 68 -3.31 -3.78 7.72
CA ARG A 68 -2.74 -3.59 9.08
C ARG A 68 -1.23 -3.33 9.06
N VAL A 69 -0.50 -3.90 8.10
CA VAL A 69 0.96 -3.75 7.96
C VAL A 69 1.29 -2.36 7.45
N THR A 70 0.58 -1.90 6.42
CA THR A 70 0.71 -0.52 5.93
C THR A 70 0.33 0.50 7.00
N GLY A 71 -0.77 0.24 7.74
CA GLY A 71 -1.19 1.08 8.85
C GLY A 71 -0.18 1.16 9.98
N ALA A 72 0.41 0.03 10.38
CA ALA A 72 1.46 -0.02 11.39
C ALA A 72 2.70 0.80 10.96
N TYR A 73 3.12 0.67 9.69
CA TYR A 73 4.25 1.45 9.17
C TYR A 73 3.95 2.96 9.15
N VAL A 74 2.78 3.36 8.64
CA VAL A 74 2.35 4.77 8.62
C VAL A 74 2.26 5.33 10.05
N GLY A 75 1.73 4.56 11.00
CA GLY A 75 1.64 4.94 12.41
C GLY A 75 3.01 5.11 13.07
N ALA A 76 3.96 4.20 12.81
CA ALA A 76 5.35 4.34 13.26
C ALA A 76 6.03 5.60 12.70
N LEU A 77 5.68 5.98 11.47
CA LEU A 77 6.08 7.24 10.85
C LEU A 77 5.24 8.45 11.29
N GLY A 78 4.35 8.29 12.28
CA GLY A 78 3.55 9.34 12.90
C GLY A 78 2.40 9.86 12.04
N GLY A 79 2.01 9.12 11.02
CA GLY A 79 0.83 9.41 10.20
C GLY A 79 -0.40 8.65 10.69
N SER A 80 -1.55 9.00 10.13
CA SER A 80 -2.78 8.20 10.18
C SER A 80 -2.94 7.41 8.89
N PHE A 81 -3.48 6.19 9.00
CA PHE A 81 -3.80 5.35 7.85
C PHE A 81 -5.30 5.08 7.85
N GLU A 82 -5.92 5.31 6.70
CA GLU A 82 -7.32 5.02 6.45
C GLU A 82 -7.41 4.10 5.24
N MET A 83 -8.21 3.02 5.35
CA MET A 83 -8.51 2.17 4.22
C MET A 83 -9.85 2.60 3.64
N VAL A 84 -9.87 2.86 2.33
CA VAL A 84 -11.08 3.31 1.65
C VAL A 84 -11.53 2.23 0.66
N ALA A 85 -12.77 1.79 0.80
CA ALA A 85 -13.43 0.90 -0.15
C ALA A 85 -14.37 1.72 -1.06
N ASP A 86 -14.22 1.55 -2.38
CA ASP A 86 -15.09 2.17 -3.39
C ASP A 86 -16.15 1.15 -3.86
N PHE A 87 -17.41 1.53 -3.72
CA PHE A 87 -18.59 0.81 -4.17
C PHE A 87 -19.33 1.58 -5.27
N GLY A 88 -18.63 1.87 -6.37
CA GLY A 88 -19.21 2.52 -7.55
C GLY A 88 -19.59 3.97 -7.28
N GLY A 89 -18.69 4.74 -6.65
CA GLY A 89 -18.91 6.15 -6.31
C GLY A 89 -19.43 6.39 -4.89
N ARG A 90 -19.59 5.32 -4.10
CA ARG A 90 -19.82 5.40 -2.65
C ARG A 90 -18.59 4.89 -1.92
N TRP A 91 -18.11 5.67 -0.98
CA TRP A 91 -16.87 5.39 -0.26
C TRP A 91 -17.20 4.95 1.16
N VAL A 92 -16.59 3.86 1.61
CA VAL A 92 -16.60 3.44 3.01
C VAL A 92 -15.18 3.55 3.54
N VAL A 93 -15.00 4.32 4.60
CA VAL A 93 -13.75 4.38 5.36
C VAL A 93 -13.78 3.29 6.41
N LEU A 94 -12.72 2.49 6.45
CA LEU A 94 -12.48 1.44 7.43
C LEU A 94 -11.32 1.92 8.31
N ASP A 95 -11.60 2.10 9.61
CA ASP A 95 -10.66 2.52 10.65
C ASP A 95 -10.06 1.33 11.44
#